data_AF-A0A7S4WIP3-F1
#
_entry.id   AF-A0A7S4WIP3-F1
#
_cell.length_a   1.000
_cell.length_b   1.000
_cell.length_c   1.000
_cell.angle_alpha   90.00
_cell.angle_beta   90.00
_cell.angle_gamma   90.00
#
_symmetry.space_group_name_H-M   'P 1'
#
loop_
_entity.id
_entity.type
_entity.pdbx_description
1 polymer ?
#
loop_
_entity_poly.entity_id
_entity_poly.type
_entity_poly.pdbx_seq_one_letter_code
_entity_poly.pdbx_strand_id
1 'polypeptide(L)'
;VTHEMRYELIKSCKKAGISFIVAPYEADAQMAKLAHSGAVDLVITEDSDLLAYGCPRVLFKADFATCKGEEIQLMRDLAANDSPSFRNWTHDMFVFMCILSGCDYFEGIPGVGIKTAQKFVRIHRTPSKIFNALRAAGKMREDLEQSFLNAYRTFRHQRVYCAEKEEA
;
A
#
# COMPACT_ATOMS: atom_id res chain seq x y z
N VAL A 1 -19.75 8.20 1.93
CA VAL A 1 -20.23 6.81 2.16
C VAL A 1 -20.64 6.68 3.63
N THR A 2 -21.90 6.36 3.95
CA THR A 2 -22.40 6.26 5.33
C THR A 2 -22.48 4.81 5.82
N HIS A 3 -22.69 4.60 7.12
CA HIS A 3 -22.96 3.27 7.68
C HIS A 3 -24.20 2.62 7.08
N GLU A 4 -25.25 3.40 6.85
CA GLU A 4 -26.51 2.92 6.26
C GLU A 4 -26.31 2.45 4.82
N MET A 5 -25.56 3.20 4.00
CA MET A 5 -25.20 2.78 2.64
C MET A 5 -24.44 1.43 2.64
N ARG A 6 -23.48 1.26 3.57
CA ARG A 6 -22.72 -0.01 3.70
C ARG A 6 -23.63 -1.16 4.10
N TYR A 7 -24.55 -0.93 5.03
CA TYR A 7 -25.47 -1.96 5.51
C TYR A 7 -26.43 -2.45 4.42
N GLU A 8 -26.97 -1.55 3.60
CA GLU A 8 -27.83 -1.92 2.47
C GLU A 8 -27.07 -2.70 1.38
N LEU A 9 -25.79 -2.37 1.15
CA LEU A 9 -24.93 -3.15 0.27
C LEU A 9 -24.71 -4.58 0.82
N ILE A 10 -24.38 -4.70 2.11
CA ILE A 10 -24.20 -6.00 2.77
C ILE A 10 -25.46 -6.87 2.65
N LYS A 11 -26.65 -6.30 2.89
CA LYS A 11 -27.92 -7.02 2.69
C LYS A 11 -28.08 -7.52 1.26
N SER A 12 -27.74 -6.69 0.29
CA SER A 12 -27.85 -7.03 -1.13
C SER A 12 -26.88 -8.15 -1.51
N CYS A 13 -25.63 -8.11 -1.02
CA CYS A 13 -24.66 -9.19 -1.19
C CYS A 13 -25.18 -10.51 -0.58
N LYS A 14 -25.72 -10.48 0.65
CA LYS A 14 -26.32 -11.66 1.29
C LYS A 14 -27.45 -12.27 0.46
N LYS A 15 -28.36 -11.44 -0.07
CA LYS A 15 -29.46 -11.89 -0.93
C LYS A 15 -28.97 -12.52 -2.25
N ALA A 16 -27.88 -11.99 -2.80
CA ALA A 16 -27.27 -12.47 -4.04
C ALA A 16 -26.31 -13.65 -3.85
N GLY A 17 -26.06 -14.11 -2.61
CA GLY A 17 -25.09 -15.16 -2.33
C GLY A 17 -23.63 -14.74 -2.56
N ILE A 18 -23.34 -13.43 -2.53
CA ILE A 18 -22.00 -12.89 -2.71
C ILE A 18 -21.30 -12.81 -1.36
N SER A 19 -20.18 -13.51 -1.22
CA SER A 19 -19.33 -13.44 -0.02
C SER A 19 -18.73 -12.06 0.15
N PHE A 20 -18.67 -11.59 1.40
CA PHE A 20 -18.07 -10.31 1.77
C PHE A 20 -17.37 -10.44 3.12
N ILE A 21 -16.35 -9.60 3.33
CA ILE A 21 -15.63 -9.48 4.60
C ILE A 21 -15.64 -8.00 4.96
N VAL A 22 -15.93 -7.70 6.23
CA VAL A 22 -15.76 -6.35 6.77
C VAL A 22 -14.40 -6.32 7.47
N ALA A 23 -13.45 -5.56 6.92
CA ALA A 23 -12.15 -5.37 7.53
C ALA A 23 -12.30 -4.71 8.91
N PRO A 24 -11.42 -5.04 9.89
CA PRO A 24 -11.48 -4.40 11.21
C PRO A 24 -11.11 -2.92 11.17
N TYR A 25 -10.32 -2.51 10.17
CA TYR A 25 -9.93 -1.13 9.90
C TYR A 25 -9.98 -0.88 8.39
N GLU A 26 -8.84 -0.80 7.71
CA GLU A 26 -8.79 -0.53 6.29
C GLU A 26 -8.97 -1.79 5.44
N ALA A 27 -9.69 -1.63 4.33
CA ALA A 27 -9.90 -2.70 3.37
C ALA A 27 -8.60 -3.06 2.66
N ASP A 28 -7.70 -2.09 2.48
CA ASP A 28 -6.44 -2.21 1.74
C ASP A 28 -5.52 -3.27 2.34
N ALA A 29 -5.24 -3.16 3.65
CA ALA A 29 -4.50 -4.19 4.37
C ALA A 29 -5.21 -5.56 4.35
N GLN A 30 -6.53 -5.58 4.48
CA GLN A 30 -7.29 -6.83 4.45
C GLN A 30 -7.19 -7.53 3.08
N MET A 31 -7.35 -6.78 2.00
CA MET A 31 -7.24 -7.29 0.63
C MET A 31 -5.82 -7.75 0.33
N ALA A 32 -4.81 -6.97 0.72
CA ALA A 32 -3.42 -7.38 0.58
C ALA A 32 -3.13 -8.69 1.35
N LYS A 33 -3.67 -8.85 2.57
CA LYS A 33 -3.53 -10.10 3.33
C LYS A 33 -4.16 -11.29 2.61
N LEU A 34 -5.37 -11.14 2.09
CA LEU A 34 -6.08 -12.19 1.36
C LEU A 34 -5.32 -12.61 0.09
N ALA A 35 -4.76 -11.63 -0.63
CA ALA A 35 -3.96 -11.91 -1.82
C ALA A 35 -2.67 -12.66 -1.47
N HIS A 36 -2.00 -12.30 -0.37
CA HIS A 36 -0.80 -13.01 0.09
C HIS A 36 -1.07 -14.42 0.64
N SER A 37 -2.26 -14.67 1.20
CA SER A 37 -2.64 -16.02 1.64
C SER A 37 -3.09 -16.92 0.49
N GLY A 38 -3.20 -16.38 -0.73
CA GLY A 38 -3.75 -17.11 -1.88
C GLY A 38 -5.26 -17.30 -1.81
N ALA A 39 -5.96 -16.57 -0.93
CA ALA A 39 -7.41 -16.61 -0.84
C ALA A 39 -8.08 -15.88 -2.04
N VAL A 40 -7.35 -14.96 -2.68
CA VAL A 40 -7.77 -14.29 -3.92
C VAL A 40 -6.59 -14.19 -4.89
N ASP A 41 -6.87 -14.29 -6.19
CA ASP A 41 -5.85 -14.21 -7.24
C ASP A 41 -5.54 -12.79 -7.72
N LEU A 42 -6.48 -11.87 -7.51
CA LEU A 42 -6.45 -10.50 -8.05
C LEU A 42 -7.30 -9.58 -7.16
N VAL A 43 -6.77 -8.38 -6.87
CA VAL A 43 -7.52 -7.31 -6.18
C VAL A 43 -7.91 -6.24 -7.20
N ILE A 44 -9.18 -5.81 -7.19
CA ILE A 44 -9.68 -4.71 -8.03
C ILE A 44 -9.85 -3.49 -7.14
N THR A 45 -9.19 -2.38 -7.48
CA THR A 45 -9.23 -1.13 -6.71
C THR A 45 -8.69 0.03 -7.55
N GLU A 46 -9.09 1.25 -7.20
CA GLU A 46 -8.47 2.48 -7.73
C GLU A 46 -7.40 3.04 -6.78
N ASP A 47 -7.25 2.47 -5.59
CA ASP A 47 -6.32 2.94 -4.58
C ASP A 47 -4.92 2.34 -4.78
N SER A 48 -3.94 3.19 -5.05
CA SER A 48 -2.55 2.78 -5.26
C SER A 48 -1.86 2.29 -3.98
N ASP A 49 -2.40 2.58 -2.80
CA ASP A 49 -1.81 2.18 -1.52
C ASP A 49 -1.74 0.66 -1.37
N LEU A 50 -2.56 -0.10 -2.11
CA LEU A 50 -2.44 -1.56 -2.19
C LEU A 50 -1.05 -2.03 -2.62
N LEU A 51 -0.34 -1.26 -3.45
CA LEU A 51 1.03 -1.59 -3.86
C LEU A 51 2.01 -1.41 -2.67
N ALA A 52 1.79 -0.39 -1.83
CA ALA A 52 2.56 -0.18 -0.61
C ALA A 52 2.26 -1.24 0.45
N TYR A 53 1.02 -1.73 0.54
CA TYR A 53 0.67 -2.93 1.32
C TYR A 53 1.22 -4.24 0.74
N GLY A 54 1.81 -4.20 -0.46
CA GLY A 54 2.49 -5.33 -1.08
C GLY A 54 1.57 -6.26 -1.85
N CYS A 55 0.36 -5.84 -2.20
CA CYS A 55 -0.56 -6.68 -2.96
C CYS A 55 0.11 -7.19 -4.26
N PRO A 56 0.17 -8.52 -4.48
CA PRO A 56 0.98 -9.09 -5.55
C PRO A 56 0.43 -8.77 -6.94
N ARG A 57 -0.91 -8.71 -7.10
CA ARG A 57 -1.61 -8.46 -8.36
C ARG A 57 -2.80 -7.56 -8.13
N VAL A 58 -2.80 -6.41 -8.78
CA VAL A 58 -3.86 -5.40 -8.66
C VAL A 58 -4.35 -5.00 -10.05
N LEU A 59 -5.66 -4.91 -10.24
CA LEU A 59 -6.30 -4.39 -11.44
C LEU A 59 -6.87 -3.00 -11.13
N PHE A 60 -6.28 -1.99 -11.76
CA PHE A 60 -6.70 -0.60 -11.70
C PHE A 60 -7.60 -0.24 -12.88
N LYS A 61 -8.36 0.85 -12.74
CA LYS A 61 -9.21 1.44 -13.79
C LYS A 61 -10.11 0.39 -14.46
N ALA A 62 -10.72 -0.45 -13.64
CA ALA A 62 -11.58 -1.52 -14.13
C ALA A 62 -12.88 -0.92 -14.69
N ASP A 63 -13.04 -1.01 -16.01
CA ASP A 63 -14.26 -0.65 -16.71
C ASP A 63 -15.07 -1.92 -17.00
N PHE A 64 -16.15 -2.10 -16.24
CA PHE A 64 -17.03 -3.25 -16.38
C PHE A 64 -17.90 -3.21 -17.64
N ALA A 65 -18.10 -2.05 -18.27
CA ALA A 65 -18.84 -1.95 -19.53
C ALA A 65 -17.98 -2.42 -20.71
N THR A 66 -16.70 -2.06 -20.72
CA THR A 66 -15.76 -2.48 -21.77
C THR A 66 -14.96 -3.74 -21.43
N CYS A 67 -15.08 -4.24 -20.19
CA CYS A 67 -14.32 -5.36 -19.65
C CYS A 67 -12.79 -5.16 -19.77
N LYS A 68 -12.31 -3.93 -19.52
CA LYS A 68 -10.89 -3.56 -19.57
C LYS A 68 -10.40 -3.07 -18.22
N GLY A 69 -9.09 -3.17 -17.99
CA GLY A 69 -8.41 -2.61 -16.82
C GLY A 69 -6.89 -2.67 -17.01
N GLU A 70 -6.17 -2.04 -16.09
CA GLU A 70 -4.71 -1.98 -16.07
C GLU A 70 -4.18 -2.86 -14.93
N GLU A 71 -3.63 -4.03 -15.26
CA GLU A 71 -3.03 -4.93 -14.25
C GLU A 71 -1.60 -4.49 -13.91
N ILE A 72 -1.29 -4.45 -12.62
CA ILE A 72 0.07 -4.35 -12.10
C ILE A 72 0.37 -5.61 -11.27
N GLN A 73 1.40 -6.34 -11.67
CA GLN A 73 2.01 -7.40 -10.87
C GLN A 73 3.25 -6.85 -10.19
N LEU A 74 3.12 -6.55 -8.90
CA LEU A 74 4.00 -5.64 -8.17
C LEU A 74 5.49 -5.94 -8.38
N MET A 75 5.95 -7.15 -8.04
CA MET A 75 7.39 -7.46 -8.09
C MET A 75 7.94 -7.54 -9.51
N ARG A 76 7.15 -8.04 -10.46
CA ARG A 76 7.57 -8.17 -11.87
C ARG A 76 7.67 -6.80 -12.52
N ASP A 77 6.61 -6.01 -12.42
CA ASP A 77 6.48 -4.74 -13.14
C ASP A 77 7.35 -3.66 -12.50
N LEU A 78 7.53 -3.69 -11.17
CA LEU A 78 8.48 -2.82 -10.49
C LEU A 78 9.93 -3.10 -10.94
N ALA A 79 10.32 -4.37 -11.05
CA ALA A 79 11.66 -4.75 -11.51
C ALA A 79 11.91 -4.42 -13.00
N ALA A 80 10.86 -4.46 -13.82
CA ALA A 80 10.90 -4.15 -15.24
C ALA A 80 10.88 -2.64 -15.55
N ASN A 81 10.53 -1.77 -14.59
CA ASN A 81 10.44 -0.34 -14.83
C ASN A 81 11.85 0.29 -14.94
N ASP A 82 12.14 0.90 -16.09
CA ASP A 82 13.47 1.48 -16.38
C ASP A 82 13.62 2.93 -15.89
N SER A 83 12.54 3.73 -15.89
CA SER A 83 12.59 5.14 -15.51
C SER A 83 11.34 5.58 -14.75
N PRO A 84 11.39 5.72 -13.41
CA PRO A 84 12.56 5.52 -12.55
C PRO A 84 12.93 4.04 -12.33
N SER A 85 14.21 3.71 -12.38
CA SER A 85 14.64 2.31 -12.17
C SER A 85 14.49 1.85 -10.72
N PHE A 86 13.83 0.71 -10.53
CA PHE A 86 13.70 0.00 -9.24
C PHE A 86 14.47 -1.33 -9.22
N ARG A 87 15.47 -1.49 -10.10
CA ARG A 87 16.29 -2.71 -10.13
C ARG A 87 16.98 -2.93 -8.78
N ASN A 88 16.91 -4.17 -8.27
CA ASN A 88 17.45 -4.57 -6.97
C ASN A 88 16.83 -3.79 -5.79
N TRP A 89 15.55 -3.44 -5.88
CA TRP A 89 14.79 -2.93 -4.75
C TRP A 89 14.06 -4.06 -4.05
N THR A 90 14.05 -4.00 -2.72
CA THR A 90 13.11 -4.78 -1.92
C THR A 90 11.76 -4.07 -1.87
N HIS A 91 10.71 -4.79 -1.48
CA HIS A 91 9.42 -4.15 -1.21
C HIS A 91 9.52 -3.07 -0.11
N ASP A 92 10.31 -3.30 0.93
CA ASP A 92 10.57 -2.30 1.98
C ASP A 92 11.11 -0.97 1.40
N MET A 93 12.02 -1.04 0.42
CA MET A 93 12.52 0.16 -0.25
C MET A 93 11.40 0.89 -1.00
N PHE A 94 10.51 0.15 -1.65
CA PHE A 94 9.33 0.74 -2.30
C PHE A 94 8.42 1.43 -1.28
N VAL A 95 8.14 0.79 -0.14
CA VAL A 95 7.34 1.39 0.95
C VAL A 95 8.01 2.63 1.52
N PHE A 96 9.34 2.62 1.72
CA PHE A 96 10.06 3.82 2.16
C PHE A 96 9.87 4.98 1.18
N MET A 97 9.89 4.71 -0.12
CA MET A 97 9.66 5.74 -1.13
C MET A 97 8.23 6.31 -1.02
N CYS A 98 7.22 5.46 -0.93
CA CYS A 98 5.82 5.88 -0.79
C CYS A 98 5.61 6.77 0.44
N ILE A 99 6.16 6.35 1.59
CA ILE A 99 6.06 7.14 2.83
C ILE A 99 6.80 8.48 2.67
N LEU A 100 8.03 8.48 2.15
CA LEU A 100 8.80 9.73 1.99
C LEU A 100 8.13 10.74 1.05
N SER A 101 7.37 10.27 0.06
CA SER A 101 6.62 11.15 -0.85
C SER A 101 5.33 11.73 -0.24
N GLY A 102 4.94 11.29 0.95
CA GLY A 102 3.67 11.61 1.59
C GLY A 102 2.64 10.51 1.37
N CYS A 103 1.92 10.16 2.44
CA CYS A 103 0.81 9.21 2.49
C CYS A 103 -0.14 9.59 3.64
N ASP A 104 -1.24 8.87 3.79
CA ASP A 104 -2.26 9.19 4.81
C ASP A 104 -1.74 9.10 6.25
N TYR A 105 -0.68 8.33 6.50
CA TYR A 105 -0.09 8.18 7.84
C TYR A 105 1.12 9.10 8.09
N PHE A 106 1.61 9.78 7.06
CA PHE A 106 2.79 10.63 7.14
C PHE A 106 2.74 11.71 6.06
N GLU A 107 2.69 12.97 6.47
CA GLU A 107 2.53 14.14 5.60
C GLU A 107 3.61 14.30 4.52
N GLY A 108 4.72 13.57 4.63
CA GLY A 108 5.86 13.68 3.73
C GLY A 108 6.89 14.67 4.24
N ILE A 109 7.90 14.93 3.41
CA ILE A 109 8.95 15.90 3.69
C ILE A 109 8.78 17.08 2.72
N PRO A 110 8.77 18.34 3.20
CA PRO A 110 8.64 19.49 2.32
C PRO A 110 9.64 19.48 1.15
N GLY A 111 9.11 19.58 -0.07
CA GLY A 111 9.88 19.54 -1.31
C GLY A 111 10.40 18.13 -1.70
N VAL A 112 9.92 17.07 -1.07
CA VAL A 112 10.20 15.68 -1.43
C VAL A 112 8.95 15.03 -1.98
N GLY A 113 8.82 15.03 -3.32
CA GLY A 113 7.82 14.20 -4.02
C GLY A 113 8.40 12.84 -4.42
N ILE A 114 7.59 12.04 -5.12
CA ILE A 114 7.92 10.65 -5.50
C ILE A 114 9.28 10.49 -6.21
N LYS A 115 9.63 11.38 -7.15
CA LYS A 115 10.93 11.33 -7.85
C LYS A 115 12.12 11.57 -6.91
N THR A 116 11.97 12.50 -5.98
CA THR A 116 13.01 12.84 -5.01
C THR A 116 13.13 11.72 -3.97
N ALA A 117 12.00 11.24 -3.45
CA ALA A 117 11.94 10.08 -2.54
C ALA A 117 12.61 8.85 -3.17
N GLN A 118 12.33 8.58 -4.45
CA GLN A 118 12.93 7.47 -5.19
C GLN A 118 14.46 7.58 -5.22
N LYS A 119 14.99 8.77 -5.50
CA LYS A 119 16.43 9.04 -5.50
C LYS A 119 17.06 8.84 -4.12
N PHE A 120 16.39 9.31 -3.05
CA PHE A 120 16.87 9.12 -1.68
C PHE A 120 16.97 7.64 -1.33
N VAL A 121 15.90 6.87 -1.56
CA VAL A 121 15.88 5.43 -1.30
C VAL A 121 16.92 4.70 -2.14
N ARG A 122 17.07 5.05 -3.42
CA ARG A 122 18.08 4.44 -4.31
C ARG A 122 19.50 4.58 -3.77
N ILE A 123 19.84 5.75 -3.22
CA ILE A 123 21.18 6.07 -2.74
C ILE A 123 21.41 5.51 -1.33
N HIS A 124 20.48 5.75 -0.41
CA HIS A 124 20.69 5.49 1.02
C HIS A 124 20.14 4.13 1.48
N ARG A 125 19.15 3.57 0.78
CA ARG A 125 18.53 2.23 0.92
C ARG A 125 17.84 1.91 2.24
N THR A 126 18.33 2.41 3.37
CA THR A 126 17.82 2.10 4.72
C THR A 126 17.33 3.37 5.42
N PRO A 127 16.31 3.30 6.29
CA PRO A 127 15.78 4.47 7.01
C PRO A 127 16.87 5.26 7.74
N SER A 128 17.75 4.61 8.51
CA SER A 128 18.81 5.28 9.26
C SER A 128 19.75 6.11 8.36
N LYS A 129 20.13 5.58 7.20
CA LYS A 129 20.96 6.31 6.22
C LYS A 129 20.18 7.45 5.56
N ILE A 130 18.89 7.28 5.32
CA ILE A 130 18.02 8.34 4.77
C ILE A 130 17.90 9.48 5.79
N PHE A 131 17.63 9.18 7.06
CA PHE A 131 17.53 10.18 8.12
C PHE A 131 18.83 10.94 8.33
N ASN A 132 19.98 10.25 8.28
CA ASN A 132 21.29 10.91 8.34
C ASN A 132 21.50 11.88 7.16
N ALA A 133 21.09 11.50 5.94
CA ALA A 133 21.18 12.38 4.78
C ALA A 133 20.23 13.59 4.87
N LEU A 134 19.02 13.39 5.38
CA LEU A 134 18.05 14.46 5.61
C LEU A 134 18.54 15.44 6.67
N ARG A 135 19.16 14.93 7.75
CA ARG A 135 19.79 15.74 8.80
C ARG A 135 20.93 16.58 8.25
N ALA A 136 21.81 15.98 7.44
CA ALA A 136 22.90 16.69 6.78
C ALA A 136 22.39 17.77 5.80
N ALA A 137 21.23 17.57 5.19
CA ALA A 137 20.59 18.53 4.30
C ALA A 137 19.75 19.61 5.01
N GLY A 138 19.69 19.61 6.35
CA GLY A 138 18.88 20.56 7.12
C GLY A 138 17.36 20.37 6.95
N LYS A 139 16.91 19.18 6.52
CA LYS A 139 15.50 18.85 6.25
C LYS A 139 14.85 17.99 7.33
N MET A 140 15.51 17.81 8.47
CA MET A 140 15.04 16.94 9.55
C MET A 140 14.16 17.73 10.53
N ARG A 141 12.88 17.37 10.63
CA ARG A 141 12.00 17.81 11.73
C ARG A 141 12.12 16.84 12.92
N GLU A 142 11.78 17.32 14.12
CA GLU A 142 12.00 16.59 15.38
C GLU A 142 11.29 15.24 15.45
N ASP A 143 10.05 15.15 14.96
CA ASP A 143 9.21 13.95 14.99
C ASP A 143 9.36 13.04 13.75
N LEU A 144 10.14 13.46 12.74
CA LEU A 144 10.14 12.84 11.41
C LEU A 144 10.41 11.34 11.47
N GLU A 145 11.43 10.94 12.21
CA GLU A 145 11.86 9.55 12.33
C GLU A 145 10.77 8.69 12.96
N GLN A 146 10.17 9.17 14.06
CA GLN A 146 9.09 8.45 14.74
C GLN A 146 7.83 8.36 13.89
N SER A 147 7.44 9.46 13.24
CA SER A 147 6.25 9.53 12.37
C SER A 147 6.43 8.64 11.14
N PHE A 148 7.62 8.64 10.51
CA PHE A 148 7.95 7.71 9.43
C PHE A 148 7.88 6.26 9.88
N LEU A 149 8.47 5.92 11.03
CA LEU A 149 8.47 4.55 11.55
C LEU A 149 7.05 4.07 11.91
N ASN A 150 6.19 4.97 12.40
CA ASN A 150 4.79 4.66 12.65
C ASN A 150 4.04 4.36 11.35
N ALA A 151 4.18 5.21 10.32
CA ALA A 151 3.60 4.96 9.00
C ALA A 151 4.09 3.62 8.40
N TYR A 152 5.39 3.35 8.51
CA TYR A 152 5.96 2.09 8.06
C TYR A 152 5.36 0.88 8.80
N ARG A 153 5.21 0.97 10.12
CA ARG A 153 4.56 -0.08 10.92
C ARG A 153 3.09 -0.25 10.54
N THR A 154 2.38 0.82 10.19
CA THR A 154 1.01 0.71 9.67
C THR A 154 0.98 -0.14 8.41
N PHE A 155 1.76 0.19 7.38
CA PHE A 155 1.81 -0.62 6.15
C PHE A 155 2.22 -2.08 6.37
N ARG A 156 3.08 -2.36 7.35
CA ARG A 156 3.59 -3.72 7.60
C ARG A 156 2.76 -4.56 8.57
N HIS A 157 2.03 -3.90 9.47
CA HIS A 157 1.43 -4.56 10.65
C HIS A 157 0.02 -4.06 10.98
N GLN A 158 -0.66 -3.38 10.06
CA GLN A 158 -2.06 -3.02 10.27
C GLN A 158 -2.89 -4.27 10.57
N ARG A 159 -3.81 -4.13 11.53
CA ARG A 159 -4.66 -5.23 11.97
C ARG A 159 -5.61 -5.63 10.84
N VAL A 160 -5.67 -6.93 10.58
CA VAL A 160 -6.56 -7.57 9.62
C VAL A 160 -7.29 -8.73 10.29
N TYR A 161 -8.46 -9.06 9.77
CA TYR A 161 -9.25 -10.20 10.21
C TYR A 161 -8.77 -11.47 9.49
N CYS A 162 -8.79 -12.60 10.22
CA CYS A 162 -8.35 -13.91 9.73
C CYS A 162 -9.41 -14.94 10.09
N ALA A 163 -10.19 -15.38 9.08
CA ALA A 163 -11.29 -16.33 9.27
C ALA A 163 -10.81 -17.71 9.73
N GLU A 164 -9.65 -18.17 9.25
CA GLU A 164 -9.07 -19.49 9.58
C GLU A 164 -8.80 -19.70 11.09
N LYS A 165 -8.68 -18.61 11.86
CA LYS A 165 -8.46 -18.69 13.32
C LYS A 165 -9.74 -18.72 14.15
N GLU A 166 -10.91 -18.48 13.55
CA GLU A 166 -12.19 -18.60 14.26
C GLU A 166 -12.73 -20.04 14.28
N GLU A 167 -12.23 -20.90 13.39
CA GLU A 167 -12.67 -22.29 13.26
C GLU A 167 -11.78 -23.31 14.01
N ALA A 168 -10.73 -22.85 14.71
CA ALA A 168 -9.78 -23.69 15.47
C ALA A 168 -9.92 -23.49 16.99
#